data_AF-A0A0P9EMA9-F1
#
_entry.id   AF-A0A0P9EMA9-F1
#
_cell.length_a   1.000
_cell.length_b   1.000
_cell.length_c   1.000
_cell.angle_alpha   90.00
_cell.angle_beta   90.00
_cell.angle_gamma   90.00
#
_symmetry.space_group_name_H-M   'P 1'
#
loop_
_entity.id
_entity.type
_entity.pdbx_description
1 polymer ?
#
loop_
_entity_poly.entity_id
_entity_poly.type
_entity_poly.pdbx_seq_one_letter_code
_entity_poly.pdbx_strand_id
1 'polypeptide(L)'
;MTRHWQLMRDAQTFLGASMLANNALIGIHFAQIAKSKGTSPNVDHINKIDDGIKLLTEVLKTLEARERQEKVSSEALSVLYAISQGRLVREPLALKRIIAGSIDELQRFKGGEIETLEEAEGLLEIIVNSTAEEATKASSKIRIFMMEAR
;
A
#
# COMPACT_ATOMS: atom_id res chain seq x y z
N MET A 1 -19.44 -17.19 7.96
CA MET A 1 -19.15 -16.33 6.78
C MET A 1 -19.03 -17.24 5.57
N THR A 2 -19.73 -16.99 4.45
CA THR A 2 -19.62 -17.84 3.24
C THR A 2 -18.40 -17.44 2.40
N ARG A 3 -17.88 -18.35 1.58
CA ARG A 3 -16.70 -18.13 0.70
C ARG A 3 -16.86 -16.92 -0.23
N HIS A 4 -18.08 -16.63 -0.65
CA HIS A 4 -18.40 -15.47 -1.49
C HIS A 4 -18.17 -14.13 -0.76
N TRP A 5 -18.63 -14.02 0.49
CA TRP A 5 -18.43 -12.82 1.30
C TRP A 5 -16.96 -12.53 1.61
N GLN A 6 -16.14 -13.58 1.72
CA GLN A 6 -14.70 -13.43 1.90
C GLN A 6 -14.05 -12.81 0.65
N LEU A 7 -14.33 -13.32 -0.55
CA LEU A 7 -13.77 -12.80 -1.80
C LEU A 7 -14.16 -11.33 -2.08
N MET A 8 -15.40 -10.93 -1.77
CA MET A 8 -15.84 -9.55 -1.96
C MET A 8 -15.09 -8.57 -1.06
N ARG A 9 -14.88 -8.96 0.20
CA ARG A 9 -14.15 -8.18 1.19
C ARG A 9 -12.67 -8.03 0.80
N ASP A 10 -12.06 -9.07 0.25
CA ASP A 10 -10.66 -9.02 -0.20
C ASP A 10 -10.49 -8.06 -1.39
N ALA A 11 -11.41 -8.11 -2.36
CA ALA A 11 -11.42 -7.19 -3.50
C ALA A 11 -11.54 -5.73 -3.06
N GLN A 12 -12.43 -5.42 -2.11
CA GLN A 12 -12.58 -4.09 -1.55
C GLN A 12 -11.31 -3.61 -0.83
N THR A 13 -10.64 -4.51 -0.12
CA THR A 13 -9.40 -4.21 0.60
C THR A 13 -8.26 -3.87 -0.37
N PHE A 14 -8.09 -4.63 -1.46
CA PHE A 14 -7.08 -4.34 -2.48
C PHE A 14 -7.33 -3.01 -3.20
N LEU A 15 -8.58 -2.71 -3.56
CA LEU A 15 -8.94 -1.43 -4.19
C LEU A 15 -8.62 -0.24 -3.27
N GLY A 16 -8.94 -0.35 -1.99
CA GLY A 16 -8.63 0.69 -1.00
C GLY A 16 -7.13 0.97 -0.90
N ALA A 17 -6.31 -0.08 -0.85
CA ALA A 17 -4.85 0.07 -0.80
C ALA A 17 -4.28 0.73 -2.08
N SER A 18 -4.77 0.34 -3.25
CA SER A 18 -4.38 0.94 -4.55
C SER A 18 -4.66 2.44 -4.58
N MET A 19 -5.86 2.85 -4.14
CA MET A 19 -6.26 4.25 -4.09
C MET A 19 -5.36 5.09 -3.17
N LEU A 20 -5.07 4.58 -1.96
CA LEU A 20 -4.23 5.29 -1.00
C LEU A 20 -2.79 5.47 -1.52
N ALA A 21 -2.21 4.42 -2.12
CA ALA A 21 -0.87 4.50 -2.69
C ALA A 21 -0.80 5.46 -3.90
N ASN A 22 -1.81 5.45 -4.76
CA ASN A 22 -1.86 6.36 -5.91
C ASN A 22 -2.05 7.82 -5.47
N ASN A 23 -2.87 8.06 -4.44
CA ASN A 23 -3.00 9.38 -3.84
C ASN A 23 -1.63 9.88 -3.36
N ALA A 24 -0.89 9.05 -2.63
CA ALA A 24 0.44 9.40 -2.14
C ALA A 24 1.40 9.79 -3.27
N LEU A 25 1.47 9.01 -4.35
CA LEU A 25 2.30 9.34 -5.53
C LEU A 25 1.93 10.70 -6.14
N ILE A 26 0.64 10.99 -6.27
CA ILE A 26 0.16 12.30 -6.74
C ILE A 26 0.62 13.42 -5.80
N GLY A 27 0.49 13.21 -4.48
CA GLY A 27 0.94 14.16 -3.47
C GLY A 27 2.43 14.45 -3.55
N ILE A 28 3.24 13.38 -3.68
CA ILE A 28 4.70 13.47 -3.84
C ILE A 28 5.06 14.27 -5.10
N HIS A 29 4.50 13.90 -6.25
CA HIS A 29 4.81 14.55 -7.53
C HIS A 29 4.56 16.07 -7.48
N PHE A 30 3.40 16.50 -6.98
CA PHE A 30 3.10 17.92 -6.89
C PHE A 30 3.91 18.64 -5.80
N ALA A 31 4.29 17.95 -4.73
CA ALA A 31 5.21 18.51 -3.74
C ALA A 31 6.61 18.73 -4.32
N GLN A 32 7.14 17.80 -5.13
CA GLN A 32 8.41 17.97 -5.85
C GLN A 32 8.36 19.15 -6.84
N ILE A 33 7.25 19.30 -7.58
CA ILE A 33 7.06 20.45 -8.47
C ILE A 33 7.06 21.77 -7.70
N ALA A 34 6.36 21.83 -6.55
CA ALA A 34 6.36 23.03 -5.73
C ALA A 34 7.77 23.36 -5.22
N LYS A 35 8.46 22.37 -4.65
CA LYS A 35 9.84 22.52 -4.16
C LYS A 35 10.82 22.98 -5.25
N SER A 36 10.77 22.37 -6.45
CA SER A 36 11.64 22.76 -7.57
C SER A 36 11.37 24.18 -8.09
N LYS A 37 10.17 24.71 -7.86
CA LYS A 37 9.80 26.11 -8.13
C LYS A 37 10.12 27.06 -6.97
N GLY A 38 10.67 26.55 -5.87
CA GLY A 38 10.90 27.30 -4.64
C GLY A 38 9.62 27.70 -3.91
N THR A 39 8.51 26.99 -4.14
CA THR A 39 7.22 27.25 -3.49
C THR A 39 6.85 26.14 -2.52
N SER A 40 6.02 26.46 -1.53
CA SER A 40 5.54 25.47 -0.57
C SER A 40 4.48 24.56 -1.22
N PRO A 41 4.53 23.23 -0.97
CA PRO A 41 3.48 22.32 -1.40
C PRO A 41 2.12 22.71 -0.81
N ASN A 42 1.05 22.50 -1.58
CA ASN A 42 -0.31 22.65 -1.08
C ASN A 42 -0.60 21.59 0.01
N VAL A 43 -1.33 21.97 1.05
CA VAL A 43 -1.82 21.10 2.13
C VAL A 43 -2.53 19.85 1.58
N ASP A 44 -3.31 19.97 0.51
CA ASP A 44 -3.99 18.82 -0.10
C ASP A 44 -3.01 17.78 -0.65
N HIS A 45 -1.84 18.22 -1.15
CA HIS A 45 -0.79 17.32 -1.62
C HIS A 45 -0.04 16.68 -0.44
N ILE A 46 0.12 17.42 0.66
CA ILE A 46 0.70 16.88 1.89
C ILE A 46 -0.21 15.82 2.54
N ASN A 47 -1.52 16.07 2.60
CA ASN A 47 -2.50 15.10 3.12
C ASN A 47 -2.48 13.79 2.34
N LYS A 48 -2.26 13.86 1.02
CA LYS A 48 -2.10 12.67 0.18
C LYS A 48 -0.83 11.87 0.52
N ILE A 49 0.26 12.53 0.89
CA ILE A 49 1.47 11.85 1.38
C ILE A 49 1.17 11.14 2.71
N ASP A 50 0.38 11.76 3.59
CA ASP A 50 -0.05 11.15 4.85
C ASP A 50 -0.89 9.89 4.66
N ASP A 51 -1.73 9.81 3.62
CA ASP A 51 -2.44 8.59 3.25
C ASP A 51 -1.46 7.43 2.96
N GLY A 52 -0.36 7.72 2.27
CA GLY A 52 0.72 6.75 1.99
C GLY A 52 1.43 6.30 3.26
N ILE A 53 1.77 7.22 4.16
CA ILE A 53 2.38 6.90 5.47
C ILE A 53 1.44 6.01 6.29
N LYS A 54 0.15 6.34 6.32
CA LYS A 54 -0.87 5.58 7.05
C LYS A 54 -0.99 4.16 6.51
N LEU A 55 -1.03 4.01 5.18
CA LEU A 55 -1.05 2.72 4.51
C LEU A 55 0.16 1.87 4.93
N LEU A 56 1.39 2.40 4.79
CA LEU A 56 2.61 1.67 5.12
C LEU A 56 2.71 1.33 6.61
N THR A 57 2.23 2.21 7.49
CA THR A 57 2.20 1.98 8.93
C THR A 57 1.31 0.78 9.31
N GLU A 58 0.12 0.68 8.72
CA GLU A 58 -0.79 -0.45 8.96
C GLU A 58 -0.22 -1.78 8.41
N VAL A 59 0.49 -1.72 7.28
CA VAL A 59 1.23 -2.87 6.74
C VAL A 59 2.31 -3.33 7.74
N LEU A 60 3.11 -2.39 8.28
CA LEU A 60 4.17 -2.69 9.23
C LEU A 60 3.64 -3.31 10.53
N LYS A 61 2.60 -2.72 11.13
CA LYS A 61 1.95 -3.27 12.34
C LYS A 61 1.47 -4.71 12.14
N THR A 62 0.96 -5.01 10.95
CA THR A 62 0.50 -6.37 10.64
C THR A 62 1.66 -7.36 10.54
N LEU A 63 2.80 -6.94 9.97
CA LEU A 63 4.02 -7.76 9.93
C LEU A 63 4.53 -8.08 11.35
N GLU A 64 4.50 -7.11 12.26
CA GLU A 64 4.92 -7.31 13.66
C GLU A 64 3.96 -8.21 14.44
N ALA A 65 2.65 -8.05 14.24
CA ALA A 65 1.65 -8.89 14.88
C ALA A 65 1.80 -10.37 14.48
N ARG A 66 2.14 -10.63 13.21
CA ARG A 66 2.42 -11.98 12.68
C ARG A 66 3.59 -12.68 13.36
N GLU A 67 4.65 -11.95 13.70
CA GLU A 67 5.82 -12.53 14.38
C GLU A 67 5.52 -12.89 15.84
N ARG A 68 4.54 -12.23 16.48
CA ARG A 68 4.28 -12.37 17.91
C ARG A 68 3.25 -13.45 18.27
N GLN A 69 2.30 -13.81 17.38
CA GLN A 69 1.21 -14.76 17.69
C GLN A 69 0.74 -15.56 16.46
N GLU A 70 0.82 -16.89 16.50
CA GLU A 70 0.15 -17.77 15.54
C GLU A 70 -1.38 -17.66 15.71
N LYS A 71 -2.06 -17.34 14.60
CA LYS A 71 -3.52 -17.18 14.40
C LYS A 71 -4.07 -15.76 14.60
N VAL A 72 -3.99 -14.99 13.51
CA VAL A 72 -4.95 -13.92 13.21
C VAL A 72 -5.70 -14.34 11.94
N SER A 73 -6.92 -14.86 12.09
CA SER A 73 -7.77 -15.27 10.96
C SER A 73 -8.40 -14.02 10.32
N SER A 74 -8.06 -13.71 9.05
CA SER A 74 -8.37 -12.44 8.36
C SER A 74 -7.27 -11.37 8.52
N GLU A 75 -6.06 -11.57 8.02
CA GLU A 75 -5.83 -11.14 6.64
C GLU A 75 -5.74 -9.61 6.46
N ALA A 76 -4.61 -8.97 6.82
CA ALA A 76 -3.99 -8.04 5.85
C ALA A 76 -3.43 -8.84 4.64
N LEU A 77 -3.99 -10.03 4.40
CA LEU A 77 -3.27 -11.20 3.91
C LEU A 77 -3.29 -11.21 2.39
N SER A 78 -2.18 -11.55 1.76
CA SER A 78 -0.88 -11.87 2.35
C SER A 78 0.08 -10.69 2.18
N VAL A 79 -0.11 -9.59 2.94
CA VAL A 79 0.70 -8.34 2.95
C VAL A 79 0.71 -7.63 1.58
N LEU A 80 -0.48 -7.43 1.01
CA LEU A 80 -0.71 -7.05 -0.40
C LEU A 80 -0.13 -8.08 -1.40
N TYR A 81 -0.41 -9.34 -1.07
CA TYR A 81 0.04 -10.62 -1.63
C TYR A 81 1.54 -10.73 -1.95
N ALA A 82 2.33 -10.28 -0.95
CA ALA A 82 3.78 -10.14 -0.83
C ALA A 82 4.35 -9.05 -1.73
N ILE A 83 3.73 -7.86 -1.63
CA ILE A 83 3.96 -6.71 -2.52
C ILE A 83 4.00 -7.21 -3.99
N SER A 84 2.87 -7.83 -4.38
CA SER A 84 2.69 -8.90 -5.38
C SER A 84 3.86 -9.27 -6.32
N GLN A 85 4.79 -10.05 -5.76
CA GLN A 85 5.68 -11.01 -6.45
C GLN A 85 6.93 -10.47 -7.15
N GLY A 86 7.66 -9.54 -6.51
CA GLY A 86 9.04 -9.19 -6.85
C GLY A 86 10.11 -9.53 -5.80
N ARG A 87 9.90 -10.45 -4.84
CA ARG A 87 10.94 -10.95 -3.90
C ARG A 87 11.82 -9.89 -3.16
N LEU A 88 11.28 -8.77 -2.70
CA LEU A 88 11.86 -8.08 -1.54
C LEU A 88 11.37 -8.82 -0.29
N VAL A 89 12.13 -9.62 0.45
CA VAL A 89 13.53 -10.01 0.48
C VAL A 89 13.48 -11.47 0.96
N ARG A 90 14.55 -12.24 0.85
CA ARG A 90 14.61 -13.64 1.31
C ARG A 90 14.21 -13.87 2.79
N GLU A 91 13.97 -12.81 3.56
CA GLU A 91 13.62 -12.84 4.99
C GLU A 91 12.65 -11.71 5.41
N PRO A 92 11.65 -11.98 6.28
CA PRO A 92 10.66 -11.00 6.79
C PRO A 92 11.25 -9.74 7.45
N LEU A 93 12.46 -9.85 8.02
CA LEU A 93 13.14 -8.74 8.70
C LEU A 93 13.51 -7.61 7.74
N ALA A 94 13.98 -7.94 6.54
CA ALA A 94 14.42 -6.94 5.58
C ALA A 94 13.24 -6.19 4.95
N LEU A 95 12.09 -6.87 4.77
CA LEU A 95 10.86 -6.21 4.35
C LEU A 95 10.38 -5.16 5.36
N LYS A 96 10.40 -5.48 6.66
CA LYS A 96 10.06 -4.49 7.71
C LYS A 96 11.00 -3.28 7.69
N ARG A 97 12.30 -3.50 7.44
CA ARG A 97 13.28 -2.41 7.33
C ARG A 97 12.99 -1.49 6.14
N ILE A 98 12.68 -2.06 4.97
CA ILE A 98 12.31 -1.29 3.78
C ILE A 98 11.07 -0.45 4.08
N ILE A 99 10.01 -1.06 4.62
CA ILE A 99 8.77 -0.33 4.93
C ILE A 99 9.02 0.78 5.96
N ALA A 100 9.78 0.50 7.02
CA ALA A 100 10.13 1.50 8.02
C ALA A 100 10.99 2.63 7.43
N GLY A 101 11.93 2.30 6.55
CA GLY A 101 12.76 3.25 5.80
C GLY A 101 11.90 4.14 4.90
N SER A 102 10.99 3.58 4.11
CA SER A 102 10.06 4.35 3.28
C SER A 102 9.14 5.26 4.11
N ILE A 103 8.69 4.81 5.29
CA ILE A 103 7.90 5.67 6.19
C ILE A 103 8.74 6.87 6.65
N ASP A 104 9.98 6.64 7.08
CA ASP A 104 10.90 7.71 7.48
C ASP A 104 11.19 8.67 6.31
N GLU A 105 11.46 8.13 5.13
CA GLU A 105 11.71 8.89 3.91
C GLU A 105 10.53 9.82 3.58
N LEU A 106 9.29 9.30 3.62
CA LEU A 106 8.08 10.10 3.41
C LEU A 106 7.91 11.18 4.48
N GLN A 107 8.20 10.87 5.75
CA GLN A 107 8.12 11.84 6.84
C GLN A 107 9.13 12.97 6.67
N ARG A 108 10.38 12.65 6.33
CA ARG A 108 11.45 13.62 6.10
C ARG A 108 11.20 14.45 4.86
N PHE A 109 10.71 13.84 3.79
CA PHE A 109 10.31 14.57 2.58
C PHE A 109 9.15 15.52 2.87
N LYS A 110 8.13 15.05 3.60
CA LYS A 110 7.01 15.88 4.03
C LYS A 110 7.46 17.04 4.91
N GLY A 111 8.41 16.80 5.81
CA GLY A 111 9.02 17.81 6.69
C GLY A 111 9.96 18.79 5.98
N GLY A 112 10.32 18.53 4.72
CA GLY A 112 11.24 19.38 3.95
C GLY A 112 12.71 19.11 4.25
N GLU A 113 13.04 18.06 5.00
CA GLU A 113 14.42 17.68 5.31
C GLU A 113 15.15 17.07 4.11
N ILE A 114 14.41 16.47 3.19
CA ILE A 114 14.91 15.93 1.92
C ILE A 114 14.03 16.41 0.76
N GLU A 115 14.64 16.51 -0.41
CA GLU A 115 14.00 17.01 -1.64
C GLU A 115 13.57 15.90 -2.59
N THR A 116 14.15 14.70 -2.46
CA THR A 116 13.91 13.55 -3.33
C THR A 116 13.49 12.32 -2.53
N LEU A 117 12.78 11.41 -3.19
CA LEU A 117 12.35 10.12 -2.67
C LEU A 117 12.71 9.08 -3.73
N GLU A 118 13.28 7.94 -3.34
CA GLU A 118 13.51 6.83 -4.27
C GLU A 118 12.88 5.54 -3.76
N GLU A 119 13.09 5.21 -2.48
CA GLU A 119 12.65 3.93 -1.92
C GLU A 119 11.14 3.91 -1.69
N ALA A 120 10.59 5.00 -1.15
CA ALA A 120 9.16 5.14 -0.88
C ALA A 120 8.32 5.25 -2.15
N GLU A 121 8.77 6.02 -3.15
CA GLU A 121 8.08 6.10 -4.45
C GLU A 121 8.00 4.72 -5.10
N GLY A 122 9.13 4.02 -5.20
CA GLY A 122 9.17 2.68 -5.78
C GLY A 122 8.27 1.68 -5.04
N LEU A 123 8.25 1.72 -3.71
CA LEU A 123 7.38 0.85 -2.93
C LEU A 123 5.89 1.14 -3.18
N LEU A 124 5.51 2.42 -3.24
CA LEU A 124 4.13 2.83 -3.50
C LEU A 124 3.67 2.46 -4.91
N GLU A 125 4.53 2.62 -5.93
CA GLU A 125 4.25 2.20 -7.30
C GLU A 125 3.99 0.70 -7.41
N ILE A 126 4.80 -0.12 -6.73
CA ILE A 126 4.56 -1.57 -6.72
C ILE A 126 3.19 -1.84 -6.10
N ILE A 127 2.85 -1.20 -4.98
CA ILE A 127 1.55 -1.39 -4.33
C ILE A 127 0.39 -1.03 -5.26
N VAL A 128 0.42 0.12 -5.95
CA VAL A 128 -0.65 0.55 -6.87
C VAL A 128 -0.95 -0.51 -7.92
N ASN A 129 0.09 -0.94 -8.64
CA ASN A 129 -0.04 -1.86 -9.78
C ASN A 129 -0.51 -3.25 -9.32
N SER A 130 0.10 -3.74 -8.24
CA SER A 130 -0.17 -5.07 -7.66
C SER A 130 -1.61 -5.23 -7.20
N THR A 131 -2.13 -4.21 -6.54
CA THR A 131 -3.44 -4.28 -5.87
C THR A 131 -4.60 -4.08 -6.84
N ALA A 132 -4.43 -3.28 -7.90
CA ALA A 132 -5.43 -3.15 -8.96
C ALA A 132 -5.67 -4.48 -9.71
N GLU A 133 -4.61 -5.24 -9.95
CA GLU A 133 -4.67 -6.55 -10.61
C GLU A 133 -5.42 -7.58 -9.75
N GLU A 134 -5.08 -7.68 -8.46
CA GLU A 134 -5.69 -8.65 -7.55
C GLU A 134 -7.18 -8.35 -7.28
N ALA A 135 -7.56 -7.09 -7.18
CA ALA A 135 -8.95 -6.68 -7.11
C ALA A 135 -9.79 -7.16 -8.32
N THR A 136 -9.20 -7.09 -9.52
CA THR A 136 -9.84 -7.52 -10.77
C THR A 136 -10.02 -9.05 -10.80
N LYS A 137 -9.00 -9.81 -10.38
CA LYS A 137 -9.07 -11.28 -10.29
C LYS A 137 -10.13 -11.75 -9.30
N ALA A 138 -10.17 -11.15 -8.11
CA ALA A 138 -11.14 -11.49 -7.07
C ALA A 138 -12.58 -11.22 -7.53
N SER A 139 -12.82 -10.06 -8.13
CA SER A 139 -14.13 -9.64 -8.67
C SER A 139 -14.63 -10.56 -9.79
N SER A 140 -13.74 -11.03 -10.66
CA SER A 140 -14.11 -11.92 -11.78
C SER A 140 -14.55 -13.30 -11.31
N LYS A 141 -13.87 -13.87 -10.30
CA LYS A 141 -14.25 -15.17 -9.71
C LYS A 141 -15.64 -15.13 -9.08
N ILE A 142 -15.97 -14.02 -8.42
CA ILE A 142 -17.29 -13.79 -7.83
C ILE A 142 -18.39 -13.86 -8.91
N ARG A 143 -18.17 -13.23 -10.07
CA ARG A 143 -19.12 -13.22 -11.18
C ARG A 143 -19.41 -14.61 -11.71
N ILE A 144 -18.38 -15.44 -11.89
CA ILE A 144 -18.51 -16.83 -12.37
C ILE A 144 -19.35 -17.66 -11.39
N PHE A 145 -19.04 -17.60 -10.09
CA PHE A 145 -19.82 -18.33 -9.07
C PHE A 145 -21.30 -17.90 -9.02
N MET A 146 -21.60 -16.62 -9.26
CA MET A 146 -23.00 -16.16 -9.32
C MET A 146 -23.75 -16.64 -10.58
N MET A 147 -23.04 -16.94 -11.67
CA MET A 147 -23.64 -17.49 -12.89
C MET A 147 -23.88 -19.00 -12.77
N GLU A 148 -23.01 -19.73 -12.08
CA GLU A 148 -23.13 -21.18 -11.85
C GLU A 148 -24.15 -21.55 -10.76
N ALA A 149 -24.52 -20.61 -9.88
CA ALA A 149 -25.52 -20.80 -8.83
C ALA A 149 -26.98 -20.55 -9.31
N ARG A 150 -27.18 -20.35 -10.61
CA ARG A 150 -28.49 -20.17 -11.28
C ARG A 150 -28.85 -21.42 -12.06
#